data_AF-A0A7X0JA72-F1
#
_entry.id   AF-A0A7X0JA72-F1
#
_cell.length_a   1.000
_cell.length_b   1.000
_cell.length_c   1.000
_cell.angle_alpha   90.00
_cell.angle_beta   90.00
_cell.angle_gamma   90.00
#
_symmetry.space_group_name_H-M   'P 1'
#
loop_
_entity.id
_entity.type
_entity.pdbx_description
1 polymer ?
#
loop_
_entity_poly.entity_id
_entity_poly.type
_entity_poly.pdbx_seq_one_letter_code
_entity_poly.pdbx_strand_id
1 'polypeptide(L)'
;MADHAHDPRLQRRLIDSFYTEAMVLADEARHYFDEGGRVEREALPPMERVAFSCESLKVTTRLMHVIAWLLTQRAIAAGELPPTQALDPARRLGDAPTTDAGMLARFPAQARGLIASSVDLHRRVALLDAAHAREMPVVSPARSMLDRLATAF
;
A
#
# COMPACT_ATOMS: atom_id res chain seq x y z
N MET A 1 -32.44 10.98 1.29
CA MET A 1 -31.17 11.07 0.53
C MET A 1 -30.26 10.03 1.16
N ALA A 2 -30.20 8.83 0.58
CA ALA A 2 -29.62 7.66 1.22
C ALA A 2 -28.12 7.90 1.45
N ASP A 3 -27.74 7.95 2.72
CA ASP A 3 -26.36 7.88 3.18
C ASP A 3 -25.81 6.53 2.70
N HIS A 4 -24.88 6.54 1.74
CA HIS A 4 -24.12 5.34 1.39
C HIS A 4 -23.16 5.05 2.54
N ALA A 5 -23.73 4.65 3.68
CA ALA A 5 -23.02 4.16 4.84
C ALA A 5 -22.19 2.96 4.39
N HIS A 6 -20.89 3.15 4.45
CA HIS A 6 -19.81 2.21 4.24
C HIS A 6 -20.22 0.74 4.50
N ASP A 7 -20.15 -0.12 3.47
CA ASP A 7 -20.39 -1.56 3.63
C ASP A 7 -19.09 -2.26 4.08
N PRO A 8 -18.95 -2.68 5.36
CA PRO A 8 -17.73 -3.35 5.85
C PRO A 8 -17.43 -4.65 5.10
N ARG A 9 -18.44 -5.28 4.48
CA ARG A 9 -18.22 -6.46 3.62
C ARG A 9 -17.56 -6.07 2.31
N LEU A 10 -17.90 -4.90 1.75
CA LEU A 10 -17.24 -4.36 0.57
C LEU A 10 -15.78 -4.01 0.87
N GLN A 11 -15.52 -3.35 2.00
CA GLN A 11 -14.15 -3.00 2.40
C GLN A 11 -13.29 -4.26 2.56
N ARG A 12 -13.81 -5.31 3.21
CA ARG A 12 -13.09 -6.59 3.35
C ARG A 12 -12.77 -7.22 2.00
N ARG A 13 -13.73 -7.26 1.07
CA ARG A 13 -13.50 -7.78 -0.29
C ARG A 13 -12.45 -6.98 -1.05
N LEU A 14 -12.41 -5.65 -0.88
CA LEU A 14 -11.39 -4.80 -1.47
C LEU A 14 -10.00 -5.09 -0.90
N ILE A 15 -9.88 -5.24 0.43
CA ILE A 15 -8.63 -5.62 1.08
C ILE A 15 -8.14 -6.98 0.56
N ASP A 16 -9.01 -7.98 0.49
CA ASP A 16 -8.65 -9.31 0.00
C ASP A 16 -8.22 -9.26 -1.49
N SER A 17 -8.93 -8.50 -2.32
CA SER A 17 -8.58 -8.28 -3.73
C SER A 17 -7.22 -7.60 -3.89
N PHE A 18 -6.97 -6.52 -3.15
CA PHE A 18 -5.67 -5.82 -3.20
C PHE A 18 -4.54 -6.69 -2.66
N TYR A 19 -4.80 -7.55 -1.68
CA TYR A 19 -3.81 -8.49 -1.18
C TYR A 19 -3.42 -9.51 -2.25
N THR A 20 -4.38 -10.11 -2.94
CA THR A 20 -4.08 -11.02 -4.06
C THR A 20 -3.33 -10.29 -5.17
N GLU A 21 -3.78 -9.10 -5.56
CA GLU A 21 -3.11 -8.27 -6.56
C GLU A 21 -1.65 -7.96 -6.17
N ALA A 22 -1.42 -7.57 -4.92
CA ALA A 22 -0.08 -7.27 -4.39
C ALA A 22 0.83 -8.49 -4.42
N MET A 23 0.32 -9.68 -4.05
CA MET A 23 1.09 -10.92 -4.05
C MET A 23 1.47 -11.38 -5.47
N VAL A 24 0.53 -11.28 -6.41
CA VAL A 24 0.79 -11.59 -7.82
C VAL A 24 1.84 -10.63 -8.39
N LEU A 25 1.65 -9.33 -8.18
CA LEU A 25 2.57 -8.31 -8.69
C LEU A 25 3.96 -8.41 -8.05
N ALA A 26 4.06 -8.80 -6.78
CA ALA A 26 5.34 -9.05 -6.12
C ALA A 26 6.07 -10.26 -6.71
N ASP A 27 5.35 -11.33 -7.03
CA ASP A 27 5.94 -12.50 -7.68
C ASP A 27 6.40 -12.20 -9.11
N GLU A 28 5.59 -11.50 -9.90
CA GLU A 28 5.94 -11.04 -11.24
C GLU A 28 7.17 -10.11 -11.22
N ALA A 29 7.21 -9.17 -10.28
CA ALA A 29 8.33 -8.26 -10.11
C ALA A 29 9.61 -9.02 -9.72
N ARG A 30 9.52 -9.97 -8.79
CA ARG A 30 10.65 -10.82 -8.37
C ARG A 30 11.19 -11.61 -9.57
N HIS A 31 10.32 -12.32 -10.28
CA HIS A 31 10.73 -13.12 -11.43
C HIS A 31 11.37 -12.26 -12.53
N TYR A 32 10.81 -11.09 -12.81
CA TYR A 32 11.37 -10.19 -13.81
C TYR A 32 12.69 -9.54 -13.36
N PHE A 33 12.79 -8.97 -12.17
CA PHE A 33 14.00 -8.23 -11.77
C PHE A 33 15.17 -9.14 -11.39
N ASP A 34 14.92 -10.36 -10.90
CA ASP A 34 15.98 -11.29 -10.50
C ASP A 34 16.44 -12.21 -11.65
N GLU A 35 15.50 -12.71 -12.46
CA GLU A 35 15.78 -13.75 -13.46
C GLU A 35 15.61 -13.25 -14.90
N GLY A 36 14.39 -12.80 -15.27
CA GLY A 36 14.02 -12.52 -16.66
C GLY A 36 14.63 -11.26 -17.26
N GLY A 37 14.77 -10.21 -16.46
CA GLY A 37 15.21 -8.87 -16.86
C GLY A 37 16.73 -8.71 -16.88
N ARG A 38 17.50 -9.74 -16.51
CA ARG A 38 18.97 -9.64 -16.44
C ARG A 38 19.60 -9.35 -17.80
N VAL A 39 19.16 -10.04 -18.86
CA VAL A 39 19.65 -9.83 -20.24
C VAL A 39 19.27 -8.43 -20.73
N GLU A 40 18.02 -8.01 -20.51
CA GLU A 40 17.55 -6.68 -20.89
C GLU A 40 18.30 -5.58 -20.15
N ARG A 41 18.55 -5.77 -18.85
CA ARG A 41 19.38 -4.87 -18.04
C ARG A 41 20.81 -4.81 -18.55
N GLU A 42 21.44 -5.94 -18.87
CA GLU A 42 22.81 -5.97 -19.39
C GLU A 42 22.95 -5.25 -20.74
N ALA A 43 21.89 -5.23 -21.56
CA ALA A 43 21.83 -4.49 -22.82
C ALA A 43 21.71 -2.95 -22.64
N LEU A 44 21.35 -2.47 -21.44
CA LEU A 44 21.24 -1.04 -21.17
C LEU A 44 22.62 -0.37 -20.99
N PRO A 45 22.74 0.92 -21.36
CA PRO A 45 23.89 1.75 -21.01
C PRO A 45 24.16 1.78 -19.49
N PRO A 46 25.42 1.98 -19.05
CA PRO A 46 25.79 1.88 -17.62
C PRO A 46 24.92 2.72 -16.68
N MET A 47 24.60 3.96 -17.05
CA MET A 47 23.73 4.84 -16.25
C MET A 47 22.29 4.32 -16.15
N GLU A 48 21.78 3.72 -17.23
CA GLU A 48 20.42 3.17 -17.28
C GLU A 48 20.32 1.87 -16.50
N ARG A 49 21.41 1.10 -16.36
CA ARG A 49 21.46 -0.07 -15.48
C ARG A 49 21.36 0.28 -13.99
N VAL A 50 22.03 1.36 -13.58
CA VAL A 50 21.93 1.86 -12.21
C VAL A 50 20.51 2.33 -11.94
N ALA A 51 19.97 3.14 -12.84
CA ALA A 51 18.59 3.59 -12.80
C ALA A 51 17.59 2.41 -12.71
N PHE A 52 17.76 1.39 -13.53
CA PHE A 52 16.93 0.18 -13.52
C PHE A 52 16.97 -0.53 -12.16
N SER A 53 18.16 -0.64 -11.56
CA SER A 53 18.33 -1.24 -10.23
C SER A 53 17.72 -0.38 -9.11
N CYS A 54 17.75 0.94 -9.26
CA CYS A 54 17.04 1.83 -8.34
C CYS A 54 15.52 1.64 -8.48
N GLU A 55 15.00 1.56 -9.70
CA GLU A 55 13.56 1.38 -9.92
C GLU A 55 13.07 0.01 -9.44
N SER A 56 13.86 -1.06 -9.58
CA SER A 56 13.48 -2.36 -9.00
C SER A 56 13.36 -2.30 -7.48
N LEU A 57 14.28 -1.61 -6.79
CA LEU A 57 14.21 -1.38 -5.35
C LEU A 57 12.99 -0.53 -4.94
N LYS A 58 12.62 0.45 -5.76
CA LYS A 58 11.40 1.24 -5.51
C LYS A 58 10.15 0.39 -5.66
N VAL A 59 10.09 -0.50 -6.64
CA VAL A 59 8.99 -1.45 -6.81
C VAL A 59 8.87 -2.34 -5.59
N THR A 60 9.95 -2.98 -5.14
CA THR A 60 9.91 -3.87 -3.98
C THR A 60 9.53 -3.13 -2.71
N THR A 61 10.03 -1.91 -2.50
CA THR A 61 9.66 -1.08 -1.35
C THR A 61 8.17 -0.73 -1.36
N ARG A 62 7.62 -0.30 -2.50
CA ARG A 62 6.17 -0.01 -2.62
C ARG A 62 5.33 -1.24 -2.32
N LEU A 63 5.67 -2.39 -2.89
CA LEU A 63 4.93 -3.64 -2.69
C LEU A 63 5.03 -4.13 -1.25
N MET A 64 6.20 -4.03 -0.63
CA MET A 64 6.39 -4.39 0.78
C MET A 64 5.52 -3.54 1.70
N HIS A 65 5.48 -2.22 1.52
CA HIS A 65 4.62 -1.34 2.32
C HIS A 65 3.13 -1.65 2.11
N VAL A 66 2.71 -1.87 0.86
CA VAL A 66 1.33 -2.27 0.54
C VAL A 66 0.97 -3.59 1.25
N ILE A 67 1.82 -4.61 1.15
CA ILE A 67 1.57 -5.92 1.77
C ILE A 67 1.52 -5.80 3.30
N ALA A 68 2.46 -5.08 3.91
CA ALA A 68 2.50 -4.88 5.36
C ALA A 68 1.22 -4.19 5.87
N TRP A 69 0.75 -3.17 5.16
CA TRP A 69 -0.50 -2.47 5.48
C TRP A 69 -1.70 -3.41 5.34
N LEU A 70 -1.81 -4.15 4.23
CA LEU A 70 -2.92 -5.08 3.98
C LEU A 70 -2.96 -6.22 5.01
N LEU A 71 -1.81 -6.75 5.42
CA LEU A 71 -1.73 -7.75 6.49
C LEU A 71 -2.22 -7.20 7.83
N THR A 72 -1.89 -5.95 8.15
CA THR A 72 -2.40 -5.27 9.36
C THR A 72 -3.92 -5.19 9.33
N GLN A 73 -4.50 -4.76 8.20
CA GLN A 73 -5.96 -4.68 8.07
C GLN A 73 -6.64 -6.05 8.17
N ARG A 74 -6.03 -7.11 7.62
CA ARG A 74 -6.55 -8.48 7.72
C ARG A 74 -6.49 -9.00 9.17
N ALA A 75 -5.41 -8.74 9.89
CA ALA A 75 -5.28 -9.11 11.30
C ALA A 75 -6.32 -8.39 12.17
N ILE A 76 -6.63 -7.12 11.89
CA ILE A 76 -7.72 -6.39 12.55
C ILE A 76 -9.08 -7.02 12.23
N ALA A 77 -9.34 -7.33 10.96
CA ALA A 77 -10.59 -7.97 10.53
C ALA A 77 -10.77 -9.39 11.08
N ALA A 78 -9.67 -10.08 11.41
CA ALA A 78 -9.66 -11.37 12.09
C ALA A 78 -9.80 -11.25 13.63
N GLY A 79 -9.71 -10.04 14.19
CA GLY A 79 -9.74 -9.81 15.64
C GLY A 79 -8.41 -10.08 16.34
N GLU A 80 -7.33 -10.33 15.58
CA GLU A 80 -5.97 -10.55 16.11
C GLU A 80 -5.31 -9.24 16.58
N LEU A 81 -5.73 -8.12 16.00
CA LEU A 81 -5.31 -6.78 16.39
C LEU A 81 -6.52 -5.90 16.71
N PRO A 82 -6.43 -5.02 17.73
CA PRO A 82 -7.50 -4.08 18.02
C PRO A 82 -7.58 -2.99 16.93
N PRO A 83 -8.79 -2.46 16.63
CA PRO A 83 -8.96 -1.46 15.57
C PRO A 83 -8.13 -0.18 15.76
N THR A 84 -7.81 0.18 17.01
CA THR A 84 -6.97 1.34 17.32
C THR A 84 -5.56 1.26 16.73
N GLN A 85 -5.07 0.04 16.46
CA GLN A 85 -3.76 -0.17 15.84
C GLN A 85 -3.74 0.21 14.36
N ALA A 86 -4.90 0.33 13.69
CA ALA A 86 -4.94 0.80 12.30
C ALA A 86 -4.46 2.26 12.15
N LEU A 87 -4.59 3.06 13.22
CA LEU A 87 -4.20 4.47 13.24
C LEU A 87 -2.77 4.70 13.75
N ASP A 88 -2.07 3.65 14.19
CA ASP A 88 -0.69 3.77 14.61
C ASP A 88 0.13 4.32 13.42
N PRO A 89 0.80 5.48 13.55
CA PRO A 89 1.62 6.05 12.48
C PRO A 89 2.64 5.05 11.91
N ALA A 90 3.12 4.10 12.72
CA ALA A 90 4.07 3.07 12.27
C ALA A 90 3.42 1.98 11.40
N ARG A 91 2.10 1.87 11.38
CA ARG A 91 1.34 0.86 10.62
C ARG A 91 0.57 1.45 9.44
N ARG A 92 0.65 2.76 9.23
CA ARG A 92 0.13 3.43 8.05
C ARG A 92 0.99 3.12 6.84
N LEU A 93 0.39 3.22 5.65
CA LEU A 93 1.07 2.90 4.39
C LEU A 93 2.32 3.78 4.15
N GLY A 94 2.24 5.05 4.53
CA GLY A 94 3.31 6.04 4.30
C GLY A 94 3.42 6.50 2.85
N ASP A 95 4.48 7.27 2.58
CA ASP A 95 4.77 7.79 1.24
C ASP A 95 5.53 6.75 0.40
N ALA A 96 5.18 6.68 -0.89
CA ALA A 96 5.91 5.87 -1.85
C ALA A 96 7.13 6.61 -2.41
N PRO A 97 8.22 5.88 -2.73
CA PRO A 97 9.32 6.45 -3.49
C PRO A 97 8.84 6.91 -4.88
N THR A 98 9.25 8.12 -5.25
CA THR A 98 8.89 8.74 -6.53
C THR A 98 9.69 8.16 -7.69
N THR A 99 9.04 8.14 -8.85
CA THR A 99 9.59 7.57 -10.08
C THR A 99 9.67 8.66 -11.15
N ASP A 100 10.81 8.75 -11.84
CA ASP A 100 11.02 9.73 -12.92
C ASP A 100 10.52 9.18 -14.26
N ALA A 101 9.44 9.77 -14.78
CA ALA A 101 8.83 9.35 -16.03
C ALA A 101 9.76 9.50 -17.25
N GLY A 102 10.68 10.47 -17.25
CA GLY A 102 11.62 10.68 -18.35
C GLY A 102 12.65 9.55 -18.46
N MET A 103 13.07 9.03 -17.31
CA MET A 103 13.97 7.88 -17.20
C MET A 103 13.28 6.58 -17.59
N LEU A 104 12.02 6.38 -17.18
CA LEU A 104 11.27 5.17 -17.49
C LEU A 104 11.12 4.91 -18.98
N ALA A 105 11.01 5.95 -19.81
CA ALA A 105 10.83 5.80 -21.25
C ALA A 105 11.92 4.97 -21.95
N ARG A 106 13.09 4.85 -21.33
CA ARG A 106 14.24 4.09 -21.84
C ARG A 106 14.25 2.62 -21.43
N PHE A 107 13.34 2.23 -20.54
CA PHE A 107 13.31 0.88 -20.00
C PHE A 107 12.47 -0.06 -20.88
N PRO A 108 12.75 -1.38 -20.80
CA PRO A 108 11.92 -2.39 -21.45
C PRO A 108 10.45 -2.24 -21.07
N ALA A 109 9.57 -2.60 -22.00
CA ALA A 109 8.12 -2.44 -21.81
C ALA A 109 7.60 -3.18 -20.58
N GLN A 110 8.14 -4.38 -20.29
CA GLN A 110 7.76 -5.17 -19.14
C GLN A 110 8.16 -4.48 -17.81
N ALA A 111 9.39 -3.97 -17.70
CA ALA A 111 9.83 -3.17 -16.54
C ALA A 111 8.90 -1.99 -16.29
N ARG A 112 8.58 -1.22 -17.34
CA ARG A 112 7.66 -0.07 -17.25
C ARG A 112 6.27 -0.49 -16.77
N GLY A 113 5.77 -1.62 -17.24
CA GLY A 113 4.48 -2.18 -16.82
C GLY A 113 4.45 -2.52 -15.32
N LEU A 114 5.48 -3.19 -14.82
CA LEU A 114 5.60 -3.54 -13.39
C LEU A 114 5.73 -2.29 -12.50
N ILE A 115 6.52 -1.31 -12.95
CA ILE A 115 6.69 -0.03 -12.24
C ILE A 115 5.35 0.73 -12.19
N ALA A 116 4.66 0.86 -13.32
CA ALA A 116 3.37 1.55 -13.38
C ALA A 116 2.31 0.85 -12.51
N SER A 117 2.25 -0.49 -12.58
CA SER A 117 1.28 -1.29 -11.81
C SER A 117 1.50 -1.15 -10.31
N SER A 118 2.77 -1.15 -9.86
CA SER A 118 3.08 -0.99 -8.43
C SER A 118 2.86 0.43 -7.92
N VAL A 119 3.06 1.47 -8.75
CA VAL A 119 2.68 2.85 -8.44
C VAL A 119 1.16 2.97 -8.30
N ASP A 120 0.40 2.40 -9.24
CA ASP A 120 -1.06 2.48 -9.24
C ASP A 120 -1.68 1.70 -8.07
N LEU A 121 -1.17 0.50 -7.77
CA LEU A 121 -1.59 -0.27 -6.60
C LEU A 121 -1.35 0.51 -5.30
N HIS A 122 -0.15 1.08 -5.12
CA HIS A 122 0.15 1.91 -3.95
C HIS A 122 -0.81 3.09 -3.84
N ARG A 123 -1.08 3.79 -4.95
CA ARG A 123 -2.03 4.91 -4.98
C ARG A 123 -3.44 4.47 -4.56
N ARG A 124 -3.94 3.35 -5.06
CA ARG A 124 -5.27 2.81 -4.69
C ARG A 124 -5.34 2.44 -3.21
N VAL A 125 -4.31 1.80 -2.68
CA VAL A 125 -4.23 1.43 -1.25
C VAL A 125 -4.08 2.68 -0.37
N ALA A 126 -3.34 3.70 -0.80
CA ALA A 126 -3.22 4.98 -0.09
C ALA A 126 -4.56 5.71 0.04
N LEU A 127 -5.40 5.65 -0.99
CA LEU A 127 -6.76 6.19 -0.94
C LEU A 127 -7.62 5.45 0.09
N LEU A 128 -7.46 4.12 0.19
CA LEU A 128 -8.16 3.30 1.18
C LEU A 128 -7.67 3.59 2.61
N ASP A 129 -6.36 3.72 2.82
CA ASP A 129 -5.78 4.14 4.12
C ASP A 129 -6.33 5.51 4.56
N ALA A 130 -6.35 6.48 3.64
CA ALA A 130 -6.87 7.83 3.93
C ALA A 130 -8.39 7.86 4.18
N ALA A 131 -9.16 6.94 3.59
CA ALA A 131 -10.58 6.79 3.90
C ALA A 131 -10.76 6.23 5.31
N HIS A 132 -9.99 5.19 5.65
CA HIS A 132 -10.04 4.55 6.97
C HIS A 132 -9.69 5.52 8.11
N ALA A 133 -8.68 6.37 7.92
CA ALA A 133 -8.28 7.38 8.90
C ALA A 133 -9.36 8.46 9.15
N ARG A 134 -10.22 8.73 8.17
CA ARG A 134 -11.31 9.72 8.29
C ARG A 134 -12.54 9.17 9.01
N GLU A 135 -12.72 7.86 9.01
CA GLU A 135 -13.92 7.19 9.53
C GLU A 135 -13.83 6.84 11.02
N MET A 136 -12.64 6.66 11.58
CA MET A 136 -12.51 6.41 13.01
C MET A 136 -12.84 7.69 13.78
N PRO A 137 -13.90 7.71 14.62
CA PRO A 137 -14.26 8.90 15.36
C PRO A 137 -13.08 9.27 16.24
N VAL A 138 -12.53 10.48 16.03
CA VAL A 138 -11.57 11.08 16.96
C VAL A 138 -12.28 11.11 18.31
N VAL A 139 -11.89 10.24 19.23
CA VAL A 139 -12.44 10.20 20.58
C VAL A 139 -12.12 11.55 21.20
N SER A 140 -13.12 12.43 21.24
CA SER A 140 -12.93 13.78 21.76
C SER A 140 -12.46 13.67 23.21
N PRO A 141 -11.32 14.29 23.58
CA PRO A 141 -10.82 14.28 24.96
C PRO A 141 -11.88 14.74 25.98
N ALA A 142 -12.76 15.65 25.56
CA ALA A 142 -13.87 16.11 26.37
C ALA A 142 -14.92 15.02 26.61
N ARG A 143 -15.16 14.13 25.65
CA ARG A 143 -16.09 12.99 25.78
C ARG A 143 -15.55 11.96 26.77
N SER A 144 -14.24 11.69 26.73
CA SER A 144 -13.55 10.84 27.70
C SER A 144 -13.59 11.41 29.13
N MET A 145 -13.52 12.75 29.26
CA MET A 145 -13.68 13.43 30.56
C MET A 145 -15.12 13.36 31.07
N LEU A 146 -16.11 13.54 30.19
CA LEU A 146 -17.53 13.48 30.53
C LEU A 146 -17.96 12.07 30.96
N ASP A 147 -17.50 11.03 30.27
CA ASP A 147 -17.80 9.63 30.65
C ASP A 147 -17.23 9.29 32.04
N ARG A 148 -16.03 9.78 32.35
CA ARG A 148 -15.42 9.60 33.69
C ARG A 148 -16.21 10.30 34.79
N LEU A 149 -16.77 11.49 34.52
CA LEU A 149 -17.64 12.20 35.45
C LEU A 149 -18.98 11.48 35.61
N ALA A 150 -19.56 10.95 34.53
CA ALA A 150 -20.84 10.24 34.56
C ALA A 150 -20.78 8.93 35.37
N THR A 151 -19.60 8.30 35.47
CA THR A 151 -19.40 7.10 36.31
C THR A 151 -19.06 7.38 37.78
N ALA A 152 -18.88 8.65 38.16
CA ALA A 152 -18.44 9.05 39.50
C ALA A 152 -19.60 9.47 40.44
N PHE A 153 -20.84 9.42 39.96
CA PHE A 153 -22.07 9.71 40.69
C PHE A 153 -23.09 8.58 40.48
#